data_AF-A0AAW8XW32-F1
#
_entry.id   AF-A0AAW8XW32-F1
#
_cell.length_a   1.000
_cell.length_b   1.000
_cell.length_c   1.000
_cell.angle_alpha   90.00
_cell.angle_beta   90.00
_cell.angle_gamma   90.00
#
_symmetry.space_group_name_H-M   'P 1'
#
loop_
_entity.id
_entity.type
_entity.pdbx_description
1 polymer ?
#
loop_
_entity_poly.entity_id
_entity_poly.type
_entity_poly.pdbx_seq_one_letter_code
_entity_poly.pdbx_strand_id
1 'polypeptide(L)'
;MPTYHQYNCGSIFGKWFDLTDFDDEDAFYDACRTLHAGEEDPELMFQDIEGIPSQFASESSVKWAFIEAFRQAQDDGRPAAFVAWAEYTGECDYDAFDDAYYGEAESEEDFAYGFVEDNGLLNEVPESLRMYFDYEAYARDLFSSGYVLHDGYVFRN
;
A
#
# COMPACT_ATOMS: atom_id res chain seq x y z
N MET A 1 -6.45 -14.39 15.62
CA MET A 1 -5.85 -13.96 16.90
C MET A 1 -6.06 -14.96 18.06
N PRO A 2 -5.24 -16.02 18.18
CA PRO A 2 -5.02 -16.77 19.43
C PRO A 2 -4.06 -16.05 20.41
N THR A 3 -3.90 -16.53 21.64
CA THR A 3 -2.77 -16.17 22.53
C THR A 3 -1.63 -17.18 22.43
N TYR A 4 -0.40 -16.79 22.84
CA TYR A 4 0.73 -17.74 22.93
C TYR A 4 0.43 -18.90 23.90
N HIS A 5 -0.29 -18.64 24.99
CA HIS A 5 -0.71 -19.67 25.94
C HIS A 5 -1.66 -20.69 25.28
N GLN A 6 -2.69 -20.21 24.56
CA GLN A 6 -3.61 -21.07 23.81
C GLN A 6 -2.89 -21.89 22.75
N TYR A 7 -1.99 -21.26 21.99
CA TYR A 7 -1.23 -21.95 20.94
C TYR A 7 -0.31 -23.03 21.52
N ASN A 8 0.41 -22.73 22.61
CA ASN A 8 1.26 -23.70 23.31
C ASN A 8 0.46 -24.85 23.94
N CYS A 9 -0.83 -24.64 24.22
CA CYS A 9 -1.77 -25.66 24.66
C CYS A 9 -2.53 -26.36 23.51
N GLY A 10 -2.17 -26.12 22.24
CA GLY A 10 -2.76 -26.77 21.07
C GLY A 10 -4.15 -26.25 20.68
N SER A 11 -4.53 -25.06 21.16
CA SER A 11 -5.78 -24.40 20.79
C SER A 11 -5.58 -23.52 19.56
N ILE A 12 -6.48 -23.66 18.59
CA ILE A 12 -6.58 -22.82 17.38
C ILE A 12 -7.63 -21.70 17.53
N PHE A 13 -8.08 -21.44 18.76
CA PHE A 13 -9.10 -20.42 19.03
C PHE A 13 -8.55 -19.05 18.64
N GLY A 14 -9.15 -18.41 17.63
CA GLY A 14 -8.77 -17.09 17.22
C GLY A 14 -9.88 -16.42 16.42
N LYS A 15 -9.93 -15.09 16.50
CA LYS A 15 -10.83 -14.26 15.71
C LYS A 15 -10.03 -13.46 14.68
N TRP A 16 -10.61 -13.25 13.50
CA TRP A 16 -10.15 -12.22 12.56
C TRP A 16 -10.70 -10.86 12.99
N PHE A 17 -9.85 -9.85 12.94
CA PHE A 17 -10.22 -8.46 13.18
C PHE A 17 -9.90 -7.67 11.92
N ASP A 18 -10.87 -6.88 11.46
CA ASP A 18 -10.58 -5.82 10.51
C ASP A 18 -10.03 -4.64 11.31
N LEU A 19 -8.78 -4.26 11.04
CA LEU A 19 -8.16 -3.17 11.77
C LEU A 19 -8.80 -1.82 11.43
N THR A 20 -9.49 -1.71 10.29
CA THR A 20 -10.16 -0.47 9.89
C THR A 20 -11.44 -0.18 10.70
N ASP A 21 -11.95 -1.16 11.46
CA ASP A 21 -13.15 -1.03 12.32
C ASP A 21 -12.91 -0.31 13.66
N PHE A 22 -11.65 -0.03 14.03
CA PHE A 22 -11.29 0.48 15.36
C PHE A 22 -10.83 1.93 15.33
N ASP A 23 -11.38 2.84 16.11
CA ASP A 23 -10.95 4.25 16.04
C ASP A 23 -9.44 4.44 16.27
N ASP A 24 -8.86 3.71 17.22
CA ASP A 24 -7.45 3.79 17.59
C ASP A 24 -6.84 2.42 18.00
N GLU A 25 -5.51 2.43 18.20
CA GLU A 25 -4.73 1.26 18.62
C GLU A 25 -5.21 0.70 19.97
N ASP A 26 -5.58 1.57 20.90
CA ASP A 26 -6.06 1.18 22.23
C ASP A 26 -7.38 0.40 22.14
N ALA A 27 -8.33 0.85 21.31
CA ALA A 27 -9.59 0.17 21.07
C ALA A 27 -9.40 -1.23 20.47
N PHE A 28 -8.43 -1.39 19.56
CA PHE A 28 -8.06 -2.69 19.01
C PHE A 28 -7.50 -3.62 20.10
N TYR A 29 -6.56 -3.14 20.91
CA TYR A 29 -5.97 -3.95 21.98
C TYR A 29 -6.98 -4.27 23.09
N ASP A 30 -7.93 -3.38 23.40
CA ASP A 30 -9.02 -3.65 24.34
C ASP A 30 -9.98 -4.73 23.83
N ALA A 31 -10.27 -4.73 22.53
CA ALA A 31 -11.04 -5.82 21.91
C ALA A 31 -10.29 -7.15 21.96
N CYS A 32 -8.96 -7.14 21.78
CA CYS A 32 -8.11 -8.32 21.92
C CYS A 32 -8.09 -8.84 23.37
N ARG A 33 -7.94 -7.96 24.36
CA ARG A 33 -8.02 -8.32 25.80
C ARG A 33 -9.39 -8.87 26.17
N THR A 34 -10.45 -8.30 25.61
CA THR A 34 -11.83 -8.78 25.84
C THR A 34 -12.05 -10.19 25.28
N LEU A 35 -11.50 -10.47 24.10
CA LEU A 35 -11.55 -11.81 23.49
C LEU A 35 -10.88 -12.86 24.39
N HIS A 36 -9.80 -12.47 25.07
CA HIS A 36 -8.99 -13.33 25.93
C HIS A 36 -9.17 -13.05 27.43
N ALA A 37 -10.31 -12.48 27.83
CA ALA A 37 -10.57 -12.06 29.21
C ALA A 37 -10.59 -13.21 30.24
N GLY A 38 -10.52 -14.47 29.78
CA GLY A 38 -10.36 -15.65 30.62
C GLY A 38 -8.91 -15.97 31.00
N GLU A 39 -7.93 -15.26 30.45
CA GLU A 39 -6.50 -15.43 30.73
C GLU A 39 -5.97 -14.28 31.59
N GLU A 40 -5.15 -14.63 32.58
CA GLU A 40 -4.44 -13.64 33.40
C GLU A 40 -3.19 -13.21 32.60
N ASP A 41 -3.20 -11.98 32.07
CA ASP A 41 -2.16 -11.39 31.20
C ASP A 41 -1.97 -12.11 29.83
N PRO A 42 -2.93 -11.98 28.89
CA PRO A 42 -2.87 -12.66 27.61
C PRO A 42 -1.76 -12.10 26.71
N GLU A 43 -0.72 -12.92 26.45
CA GLU A 43 0.28 -12.65 25.42
C GLU A 43 -0.33 -12.83 24.02
N LEU A 44 -0.68 -11.71 23.38
CA LEU A 44 -1.31 -11.69 22.06
C LEU A 44 -0.35 -12.20 20.98
N MET A 45 -0.87 -13.06 20.09
CA MET A 45 -0.13 -13.59 18.95
C MET A 45 -0.91 -13.39 17.65
N PHE A 46 -0.33 -12.60 16.75
CA PHE A 46 -0.87 -12.28 15.45
C PHE A 46 -0.44 -13.38 14.48
N GLN A 47 -1.17 -14.49 14.50
CA GLN A 47 -0.84 -15.70 13.78
C GLN A 47 -0.84 -15.53 12.25
N ASP A 48 -1.73 -14.69 11.75
CA ASP A 48 -1.89 -14.43 10.31
C ASP A 48 -2.31 -12.98 10.11
N ILE A 49 -1.80 -12.36 9.05
CA ILE A 49 -1.96 -10.94 8.73
C ILE A 49 -2.09 -10.82 7.21
N GLU A 50 -3.20 -10.25 6.74
CA GLU A 50 -3.46 -10.01 5.32
C GLU A 50 -3.63 -8.52 5.05
N GLY A 51 -3.20 -8.07 3.87
CA GLY A 51 -3.39 -6.68 3.41
C GLY A 51 -2.47 -5.65 4.06
N ILE A 52 -1.51 -6.07 4.89
CA ILE A 52 -0.52 -5.20 5.51
C ILE A 52 0.88 -5.65 5.08
N PRO A 53 1.71 -4.75 4.54
CA PRO A 53 3.09 -5.04 4.25
C PRO A 53 3.84 -5.56 5.49
N SER A 54 4.64 -6.61 5.31
CA SER A 54 5.36 -7.29 6.40
C SER A 54 6.29 -6.38 7.24
N GLN A 55 6.63 -5.19 6.74
CA GLN A 55 7.41 -4.19 7.45
C GLN A 55 6.59 -3.34 8.44
N PHE A 56 5.26 -3.34 8.33
CA PHE A 56 4.35 -2.59 9.19
C PHE A 56 3.59 -3.47 10.18
N ALA A 57 3.78 -4.78 10.13
CA ALA A 57 3.18 -5.69 11.09
C ALA A 57 4.12 -6.85 11.43
N SER A 58 4.00 -7.35 12.64
CA SER A 58 4.73 -8.51 13.15
C SER A 58 3.78 -9.43 13.91
N GLU A 59 4.29 -10.57 14.38
CA GLU A 59 3.53 -11.53 15.18
C GLU A 59 2.98 -10.97 16.51
N SER A 60 3.36 -9.75 16.92
CA SER A 60 2.87 -9.14 18.16
C SER A 60 2.54 -7.64 18.06
N SER A 61 2.72 -7.03 16.89
CA SER A 61 2.51 -5.58 16.73
C SER A 61 2.06 -5.22 15.33
N VAL A 62 1.35 -4.10 15.21
CA VAL A 62 0.97 -3.48 13.94
C VAL A 62 1.22 -1.98 14.04
N LYS A 63 1.77 -1.38 12.99
CA LYS A 63 2.05 0.05 12.94
C LYS A 63 0.75 0.80 12.68
N TRP A 64 0.17 1.39 13.72
CA TRP A 64 -1.14 2.05 13.61
C TRP A 64 -1.19 3.19 12.59
N ALA A 65 -0.09 3.93 12.43
CA ALA A 65 0.04 4.97 11.42
C ALA A 65 -0.24 4.46 9.98
N PHE A 66 0.11 3.19 9.67
CA PHE A 66 -0.23 2.59 8.38
C PHE A 66 -1.73 2.36 8.26
N ILE A 67 -2.42 1.96 9.33
CA ILE A 67 -3.87 1.73 9.35
C ILE A 67 -4.62 3.03 9.13
N GLU A 68 -4.19 4.11 9.79
CA GLU A 68 -4.76 5.45 9.61
C GLU A 68 -4.60 5.93 8.16
N ALA A 69 -3.40 5.85 7.60
CA ALA A 69 -3.13 6.22 6.21
C ALA A 69 -3.90 5.32 5.21
N PHE A 70 -4.02 4.02 5.50
CA PHE A 70 -4.79 3.09 4.67
C PHE A 70 -6.28 3.40 4.68
N ARG A 71 -6.86 3.83 5.82
CA ARG A 71 -8.26 4.30 5.87
C ARG A 71 -8.45 5.52 4.98
N GLN A 72 -7.55 6.48 5.05
CA GLN A 72 -7.60 7.67 4.20
C GLN A 72 -7.50 7.29 2.71
N ALA A 73 -6.61 6.34 2.37
CA ALA A 73 -6.52 5.81 1.01
C ALA A 73 -7.80 5.08 0.56
N GLN A 74 -8.49 4.38 1.47
CA GLN A 74 -9.80 3.79 1.19
C GLN A 74 -10.88 4.85 0.90
N ASP A 75 -10.94 5.88 1.74
CA ASP A 75 -11.90 6.99 1.57
C ASP A 75 -11.70 7.70 0.22
N ASP A 76 -10.44 7.83 -0.21
CA ASP A 76 -10.06 8.41 -1.50
C ASP A 76 -10.12 7.41 -2.67
N GLY A 77 -10.50 6.15 -2.42
CA GLY A 77 -10.67 5.11 -3.45
C GLY A 77 -9.37 4.57 -4.04
N ARG A 78 -8.23 4.75 -3.36
CA ARG A 78 -6.88 4.34 -3.80
C ARG A 78 -6.16 3.35 -2.86
N PRO A 79 -6.84 2.39 -2.19
CA PRO A 79 -6.19 1.55 -1.17
C PRO A 79 -5.11 0.62 -1.75
N ALA A 80 -5.31 0.08 -2.95
CA ALA A 80 -4.34 -0.82 -3.58
C ALA A 80 -3.06 -0.08 -4.02
N ALA A 81 -3.19 1.14 -4.54
CA ALA A 81 -2.05 1.99 -4.88
C ALA A 81 -1.24 2.36 -3.64
N PHE A 82 -1.91 2.67 -2.52
CA PHE A 82 -1.23 2.99 -1.26
C PHE A 82 -0.44 1.79 -0.73
N VAL A 83 -1.02 0.58 -0.74
CA VAL A 83 -0.30 -0.64 -0.32
C VAL A 83 0.94 -0.86 -1.19
N ALA A 84 0.82 -0.78 -2.51
CA ALA A 84 1.96 -0.94 -3.43
C ALA A 84 3.06 0.10 -3.15
N TRP A 85 2.70 1.38 -2.96
CA TRP A 85 3.66 2.43 -2.61
C TRP A 85 4.35 2.16 -1.27
N ALA A 86 3.58 1.76 -0.27
CA ALA A 86 4.08 1.49 1.08
C ALA A 86 5.02 0.28 1.08
N GLU A 87 4.73 -0.76 0.29
CA GLU A 87 5.61 -1.91 0.06
C GLU A 87 6.93 -1.49 -0.59
N TYR A 88 6.85 -0.66 -1.64
CA TYR A 88 8.01 -0.19 -2.38
C TYR A 88 8.95 0.71 -1.56
N THR A 89 8.38 1.70 -0.86
CA THR A 89 9.15 2.74 -0.15
C THR A 89 9.53 2.34 1.27
N GLY A 90 8.75 1.47 1.91
CA GLY A 90 8.84 1.25 3.35
C GLY A 90 8.26 2.39 4.20
N GLU A 91 7.54 3.32 3.56
CA GLU A 91 6.87 4.44 4.21
C GLU A 91 5.36 4.19 4.31
N CYS A 92 4.69 4.90 5.22
CA CYS A 92 3.25 4.77 5.45
C CYS A 92 2.58 6.12 5.69
N ASP A 93 3.20 7.20 5.23
CA ASP A 93 2.65 8.54 5.31
C ASP A 93 1.72 8.79 4.12
N TYR A 94 0.49 9.19 4.41
CA TYR A 94 -0.51 9.37 3.35
C TYR A 94 -0.20 10.56 2.45
N ASP A 95 0.26 11.68 3.03
CA ASP A 95 0.53 12.89 2.27
C ASP A 95 1.70 12.66 1.30
N ALA A 96 2.74 11.93 1.75
CA ALA A 96 3.84 11.50 0.90
C ALA A 96 3.38 10.56 -0.23
N PHE A 97 2.44 9.66 0.04
CA PHE A 97 1.82 8.83 -1.00
C PHE A 97 1.03 9.69 -2.00
N ASP A 98 0.21 10.62 -1.54
CA ASP A 98 -0.63 11.47 -2.39
C ASP A 98 0.22 12.35 -3.33
N ASP A 99 1.34 12.89 -2.81
CA ASP A 99 2.31 13.66 -3.59
C ASP A 99 3.07 12.79 -4.61
N ALA A 100 3.37 11.53 -4.27
CA ALA A 100 4.10 10.61 -5.12
C ALA A 100 3.23 9.97 -6.21
N TYR A 101 1.96 9.71 -5.92
CA TYR A 101 1.06 8.98 -6.81
C TYR A 101 0.77 9.77 -8.09
N TYR A 102 1.06 9.18 -9.25
CA TYR A 102 0.73 9.76 -10.54
C TYR A 102 -0.53 9.14 -11.14
N GLY A 103 -0.65 7.81 -11.12
CA GLY A 103 -1.73 7.09 -11.79
C GLY A 103 -1.43 5.62 -12.01
N GLU A 104 -2.21 5.00 -12.89
CA GLU A 104 -2.07 3.60 -13.29
C GLU A 104 -1.50 3.50 -14.71
N ALA A 105 -0.69 2.48 -14.96
CA ALA A 105 -0.17 2.17 -16.30
C ALA A 105 0.09 0.67 -16.45
N GLU A 106 -0.20 0.12 -17.63
CA GLU A 106 0.07 -1.30 -17.89
C GLU A 106 1.56 -1.56 -18.13
N SER A 107 2.29 -0.55 -18.58
CA SER A 107 3.74 -0.60 -18.83
C SER A 107 4.37 0.80 -18.81
N GLU A 108 5.69 0.85 -18.76
CA GLU A 108 6.43 2.11 -18.86
C GLU A 108 6.16 2.83 -20.20
N GLU A 109 6.01 2.07 -21.28
CA GLU A 109 5.69 2.60 -22.62
C GLU A 109 4.26 3.19 -22.68
N ASP A 110 3.29 2.49 -22.09
CA ASP A 110 1.90 2.97 -21.96
C ASP A 110 1.82 4.27 -21.17
N PHE A 111 2.55 4.35 -20.04
CA PHE A 111 2.71 5.58 -19.28
C PHE A 111 3.30 6.71 -20.14
N ALA A 112 4.39 6.44 -20.87
CA ALA A 112 5.04 7.44 -21.69
C ALA A 112 4.14 7.94 -22.83
N TYR A 113 3.33 7.06 -23.42
CA TYR A 113 2.33 7.42 -24.42
C TYR A 113 1.30 8.39 -23.83
N GLY A 114 0.67 8.02 -22.70
CA GLY A 114 -0.29 8.89 -22.02
C GLY A 114 0.33 10.22 -21.61
N PHE A 115 1.53 10.20 -21.04
CA PHE A 115 2.26 11.40 -20.63
C PHE A 115 2.51 12.35 -21.81
N VAL A 116 2.94 11.84 -22.96
CA VAL A 116 3.19 12.64 -24.17
C VAL A 116 1.92 13.29 -24.69
N GLU A 117 0.81 12.54 -24.74
CA GLU A 117 -0.47 13.03 -25.23
C GLU A 117 -1.08 14.06 -24.26
N ASP A 118 -1.11 13.77 -22.96
CA ASP A 118 -1.69 14.65 -21.92
C ASP A 118 -0.94 15.98 -21.79
N ASN A 119 0.38 15.95 -21.94
CA ASN A 119 1.22 17.15 -21.91
C ASN A 119 1.39 17.80 -23.29
N GLY A 120 0.87 17.18 -24.35
CA GLY A 120 0.92 17.71 -25.71
C GLY A 120 2.34 17.90 -26.25
N LEU A 121 3.30 17.06 -25.83
CA LEU A 121 4.73 17.23 -26.16
C LEU A 121 5.00 17.20 -27.67
N LEU A 122 4.15 16.50 -28.42
CA LEU A 122 4.25 16.38 -29.88
C LEU A 122 3.27 17.29 -30.64
N ASN A 123 2.58 18.23 -29.97
CA ASN A 123 1.57 19.08 -30.61
C ASN A 123 2.15 19.94 -31.74
N GLU A 124 3.39 20.40 -31.61
CA GLU A 124 4.09 21.17 -32.65
C GLU A 124 4.75 20.29 -33.73
N VAL A 125 4.79 18.98 -33.52
CA VAL A 125 5.37 18.02 -34.48
C VAL A 125 4.30 17.65 -35.51
N PRO A 126 4.62 17.65 -36.83
CA PRO A 126 3.72 17.17 -37.86
C PRO A 126 3.24 15.73 -37.58
N GLU A 127 1.95 15.45 -37.78
CA GLU A 127 1.37 14.11 -37.52
C GLU A 127 2.14 12.98 -38.20
N SER A 128 2.63 13.20 -39.42
CA SER A 128 3.43 12.23 -40.17
C SER A 128 4.76 11.85 -39.50
N LEU A 129 5.28 12.70 -38.60
CA LEU A 129 6.49 12.44 -37.84
C LEU A 129 6.19 11.91 -36.43
N ARG A 130 5.01 12.18 -35.87
CA ARG A 130 4.62 11.67 -34.53
C ARG A 130 4.64 10.15 -34.44
N MET A 131 4.30 9.46 -35.53
CA MET A 131 4.33 7.99 -35.60
C MET A 131 5.74 7.37 -35.53
N TYR A 132 6.80 8.19 -35.59
CA TYR A 132 8.19 7.75 -35.43
C TYR A 132 8.78 8.10 -34.06
N PHE A 133 7.98 8.67 -33.16
CA PHE A 133 8.43 8.92 -31.79
C PHE A 133 8.66 7.60 -31.06
N ASP A 134 9.81 7.47 -30.43
CA ASP A 134 10.23 6.27 -29.71
C ASP A 134 9.76 6.36 -28.24
N TYR A 135 8.54 5.90 -27.99
CA TYR A 135 7.95 5.90 -26.65
C TYR A 135 8.71 5.01 -25.68
N GLU A 136 9.29 3.90 -26.14
CA GLU A 136 10.09 2.98 -25.31
C GLU A 136 11.36 3.67 -24.79
N ALA A 137 12.08 4.38 -25.68
CA ALA A 137 13.25 5.16 -25.27
C ALA A 137 12.88 6.30 -24.33
N TYR A 138 11.78 7.00 -24.59
CA TYR A 138 11.33 8.09 -23.73
C TYR A 138 10.89 7.60 -22.35
N ALA A 139 10.16 6.48 -22.30
CA ALA A 139 9.79 5.79 -21.07
C ALA A 139 11.02 5.47 -20.23
N ARG A 140 12.03 4.82 -20.83
CA ARG A 140 13.28 4.48 -20.15
C ARG A 140 13.94 5.69 -19.49
N ASP A 141 13.93 6.85 -20.16
CA ASP A 141 14.49 8.09 -19.61
C ASP A 141 13.62 8.65 -18.46
N LEU A 142 12.29 8.59 -18.57
CA LEU A 142 11.36 8.99 -17.49
C LEU A 142 11.56 8.15 -16.22
N PHE A 143 11.54 6.82 -16.35
CA PHE A 143 11.71 5.91 -15.21
C PHE A 143 13.13 5.88 -14.66
N SER A 144 14.15 6.26 -15.46
CA SER A 144 15.50 6.48 -14.94
C SER A 144 15.68 7.80 -14.19
N SER A 145 14.79 8.79 -14.40
CA SER A 145 15.00 10.17 -13.93
C SER A 145 14.09 10.60 -12.77
N GLY A 146 13.00 9.89 -12.50
CA GLY A 146 12.14 10.22 -11.36
C GLY A 146 10.81 9.48 -11.27
N TYR A 147 10.57 8.45 -12.09
CA TYR A 147 9.34 7.66 -12.02
C TYR A 147 9.63 6.20 -11.70
N VAL A 148 8.67 5.54 -11.06
CA VAL A 148 8.70 4.11 -10.74
C VAL A 148 7.36 3.49 -11.08
N LEU A 149 7.37 2.39 -11.83
CA LEU A 149 6.20 1.54 -12.06
C LEU A 149 6.27 0.35 -11.10
N HIS A 150 5.31 0.25 -10.19
CA HIS A 150 5.22 -0.85 -9.22
C HIS A 150 3.77 -1.33 -9.12
N ASP A 151 3.55 -2.63 -9.33
CA ASP A 151 2.23 -3.28 -9.31
C ASP A 151 1.14 -2.58 -10.15
N GLY A 152 1.54 -1.99 -11.29
CA GLY A 152 0.63 -1.28 -12.20
C GLY A 152 0.37 0.17 -11.84
N TYR A 153 1.00 0.69 -10.78
CA TYR A 153 0.91 2.08 -10.34
C TYR A 153 2.21 2.83 -10.60
N VAL A 154 2.08 4.08 -11.01
CA VAL A 154 3.21 4.98 -11.27
C VAL A 154 3.36 5.97 -10.13
N PHE A 155 4.57 6.01 -9.58
CA PHE A 155 4.98 6.90 -8.50
C PHE A 155 6.12 7.81 -8.95
N ARG A 156 6.18 9.02 -8.40
CA ARG A 156 7.31 9.94 -8.52
C ARG A 156 8.26 9.77 -7.33
N ASN A 157 9.57 9.80 -7.61
CA ASN A 157 10.64 9.84 -6.62
C ASN A 157 11.04 11.27 -6.22
#